data_AF-A0A812LLS1-F1
#
_entry.id   AF-A0A812LLS1-F1
#
_cell.length_a   1.000
_cell.length_b   1.000
_cell.length_c   1.000
_cell.angle_alpha   90.00
_cell.angle_beta   90.00
_cell.angle_gamma   90.00
#
_symmetry.space_group_name_H-M   'P 1'
#
loop_
_entity.id
_entity.type
_entity.pdbx_description
1 polymer ?
#
loop_
_entity_poly.entity_id
_entity_poly.type
_entity_poly.pdbx_seq_one_letter_code
_entity_poly.pdbx_strand_id
1 'polypeptide(L)'
;MAEVKEQAFYMRKAIDGDNVRDALKNASNMICELRTSLLSPKNYFELYMQVFNEMQHLAGFFGDKGRHKKKMIDLYESVQHAGNILPRLYLLATVGAAYIKSLEAPAKEILKDVNELCKGVQHPLRGLFLRYYLSQMLKDKLPDTGSGFEGEGGDINDAFDFIFTNFQESNRLWVRIQHQGPTREKDRRERERHDLRVLVGANLVRLSQLDGMTMDFYAETALPKILDHIVSVKDV
;
A
#
# COMPACT_ATOMS: atom_id res chain seq x y z
N MET A 1 16.90 13.12 -1.08
CA MET A 1 17.09 12.77 0.36
C MET A 1 17.07 13.98 1.28
N ALA A 2 17.78 15.08 0.97
CA ALA A 2 17.69 16.31 1.78
C ALA A 2 16.25 16.86 1.86
N GLU A 3 15.57 16.94 0.71
CA GLU A 3 14.16 17.35 0.60
C GLU A 3 13.22 16.52 1.48
N VAL A 4 13.39 15.19 1.50
CA VAL A 4 12.58 14.29 2.35
C VAL A 4 12.71 14.66 3.82
N LYS A 5 13.93 14.90 4.30
CA LYS A 5 14.18 15.27 5.70
C LYS A 5 13.59 16.64 6.06
N GLU A 6 13.71 17.60 5.14
CA GLU A 6 13.14 18.93 5.31
C GLU A 6 11.61 18.89 5.38
N GLN A 7 10.96 18.26 4.40
CA GLN A 7 9.51 18.12 4.37
C GLN A 7 9.00 17.30 5.57
N ALA A 8 9.72 16.25 5.98
CA ALA A 8 9.41 15.47 7.16
C ALA A 8 9.45 16.31 8.45
N PHE A 9 10.46 17.17 8.61
CA PHE A 9 10.56 18.08 9.75
C PHE A 9 9.34 19.02 9.82
N TYR A 10 8.97 19.64 8.70
CA TYR A 10 7.80 20.52 8.66
C TYR A 10 6.48 19.77 8.85
N MET A 11 6.37 18.53 8.35
CA MET A 11 5.23 17.66 8.59
C MET A 11 5.07 17.36 10.08
N ARG A 12 6.14 16.94 10.77
CA ARG A 12 6.12 16.67 12.22
C ARG A 12 5.73 17.91 13.02
N LYS A 13 6.33 19.06 12.69
CA LYS A 13 5.97 20.34 13.33
C LYS A 13 4.50 20.70 13.14
N ALA A 14 3.94 20.44 11.96
CA ALA A 14 2.52 20.67 11.70
C ALA A 14 1.64 19.68 12.46
N ILE A 15 2.06 18.42 12.59
CA ILE A 15 1.40 17.41 13.44
C ILE A 15 1.36 17.89 14.89
N ASP A 16 2.48 18.36 15.45
CA ASP A 16 2.55 18.86 16.83
C ASP A 16 1.67 20.08 17.08
N GLY A 17 1.44 20.90 16.05
CA GLY A 17 0.50 22.02 16.07
C GLY A 17 -0.93 21.66 15.66
N ASP A 18 -1.27 20.37 15.53
CA ASP A 18 -2.55 19.83 15.07
C ASP A 18 -3.05 20.43 13.73
N ASN A 19 -2.12 20.91 12.89
CA ASN A 19 -2.43 21.52 11.60
C ASN A 19 -2.45 20.47 10.49
N VAL A 20 -3.64 19.89 10.29
CA VAL A 20 -3.89 18.87 9.26
C VAL A 20 -3.49 19.31 7.86
N ARG A 21 -3.78 20.57 7.48
CA ARG A 21 -3.55 21.06 6.11
C ARG A 21 -2.06 21.08 5.79
N ASP A 22 -1.25 21.64 6.69
CA ASP A 22 0.19 21.75 6.48
C ASP A 22 0.87 20.39 6.63
N ALA A 23 0.39 19.53 7.53
CA ALA A 23 0.86 18.15 7.63
C ALA A 23 0.66 17.39 6.30
N LEU A 24 -0.54 17.44 5.71
CA LEU A 24 -0.84 16.81 4.42
C LEU A 24 -0.03 17.42 3.26
N LYS A 25 0.15 18.74 3.24
CA LYS A 25 0.94 19.43 2.21
C LYS A 25 2.40 18.95 2.23
N ASN A 26 3.04 18.98 3.39
CA ASN A 26 4.44 18.58 3.54
C ASN A 26 4.61 17.07 3.30
N ALA A 27 3.66 16.24 3.75
CA ALA A 27 3.64 14.81 3.43
C ALA A 27 3.54 14.57 1.92
N SER A 28 2.64 15.28 1.22
CA SER A 28 2.50 15.18 -0.23
C SER A 28 3.79 15.55 -0.97
N ASN A 29 4.47 16.61 -0.53
CA ASN A 29 5.75 17.04 -1.10
C ASN A 29 6.85 15.99 -0.86
N MET A 30 6.93 15.45 0.36
CA MET A 30 7.85 14.37 0.69
C MET A 30 7.62 13.13 -0.20
N ILE A 31 6.37 12.71 -0.40
CA ILE A 31 6.02 11.56 -1.25
C ILE A 31 6.30 11.85 -2.73
N CYS A 32 6.30 13.11 -3.18
CA CYS A 32 6.62 13.45 -4.56
C CYS A 32 8.02 12.97 -4.98
N GLU A 33 8.96 12.86 -4.03
CA GLU A 33 10.30 12.32 -4.29
C GLU A 33 10.28 10.86 -4.78
N LEU A 34 9.27 10.07 -4.39
CA LEU A 34 9.07 8.69 -4.85
C LEU A 34 8.66 8.61 -6.34
N ARG A 35 8.38 9.74 -6.98
CA ARG A 35 8.08 9.80 -8.42
C ARG A 35 9.34 9.76 -9.30
N THR A 36 10.54 9.68 -8.73
CA THR A 36 11.76 9.52 -9.52
C THR A 36 11.78 8.17 -10.26
N SER A 37 12.40 8.14 -11.45
CA SER A 37 12.80 6.92 -12.17
C SER A 37 14.32 6.82 -12.34
N LEU A 38 15.08 7.72 -11.71
CA LEU A 38 16.52 7.82 -11.89
C LEU A 38 17.31 6.92 -10.92
N LEU A 39 16.62 6.33 -9.93
CA LEU A 39 17.23 5.51 -8.90
C LEU A 39 17.19 4.03 -9.29
N SER A 40 18.27 3.31 -8.96
CA SER A 40 18.25 1.85 -8.94
C SER A 40 17.25 1.35 -7.90
N PRO A 41 16.77 0.09 -7.99
CA PRO A 41 15.84 -0.46 -7.01
C PRO A 41 16.34 -0.39 -5.57
N LYS A 42 17.64 -0.60 -5.34
CA LYS A 42 18.27 -0.46 -4.02
C LYS A 42 18.18 0.97 -3.47
N ASN A 43 18.57 1.96 -4.27
CA ASN A 43 18.52 3.36 -3.83
C ASN A 43 17.06 3.85 -3.69
N TYR A 44 16.16 3.33 -4.52
CA TYR A 44 14.73 3.58 -4.38
C TYR A 44 14.17 2.98 -3.09
N PHE A 45 14.60 1.77 -2.71
CA PHE A 45 14.23 1.15 -1.43
C PHE A 45 14.69 2.00 -0.24
N GLU A 46 15.91 2.53 -0.25
CA GLU A 46 16.40 3.41 0.82
C GLU A 46 15.58 4.70 0.93
N LEU A 47 15.24 5.32 -0.20
CA LEU A 47 14.35 6.48 -0.25
C LEU A 47 12.94 6.13 0.26
N TYR A 48 12.40 5.00 -0.19
CA TYR A 48 11.11 4.47 0.25
C TYR A 48 11.08 4.27 1.76
N MET A 49 12.10 3.66 2.35
CA MET A 49 12.14 3.41 3.79
C MET A 49 12.16 4.70 4.61
N GLN A 50 12.83 5.76 4.13
CA GLN A 50 12.78 7.07 4.77
C GLN A 50 11.36 7.63 4.75
N VAL A 51 10.71 7.65 3.57
CA VAL A 51 9.32 8.13 3.46
C VAL A 51 8.37 7.26 4.28
N PHE A 52 8.54 5.94 4.25
CA PHE A 52 7.72 4.98 4.99
C PHE A 52 7.72 5.27 6.50
N ASN A 53 8.90 5.47 7.08
CA ASN A 53 9.06 5.75 8.50
C ASN A 53 8.39 7.08 8.88
N GLU A 54 8.58 8.11 8.06
CA GLU A 54 7.95 9.41 8.30
C GLU A 54 6.42 9.34 8.20
N MET A 55 5.90 8.58 7.25
CA MET A 55 4.47 8.35 7.10
C MET A 55 3.84 7.63 8.30
N GLN A 56 4.60 6.88 9.11
CA GLN A 56 4.07 6.29 10.35
C GLN A 56 3.68 7.36 11.38
N HIS A 57 4.39 8.49 11.44
CA HIS A 57 4.02 9.61 12.30
C HIS A 57 2.69 10.22 11.86
N LEU A 58 2.49 10.36 10.55
CA LEU A 58 1.24 10.87 9.99
C LEU A 58 0.07 9.88 10.24
N ALA A 59 0.31 8.58 10.09
CA ALA A 59 -0.67 7.55 10.43
C ALA A 59 -1.06 7.59 11.90
N GLY A 60 -0.10 7.79 12.81
CA GLY A 60 -0.36 7.96 14.24
C GLY A 60 -1.21 9.20 14.53
N PHE A 61 -0.95 10.32 13.85
CA PHE A 61 -1.74 11.54 13.97
C PHE A 61 -3.20 11.36 13.54
N PHE A 62 -3.46 10.67 12.41
CA PHE A 62 -4.82 10.37 11.98
C PHE A 62 -5.50 9.28 12.82
N GLY A 63 -4.73 8.45 13.53
CA GLY A 63 -5.29 7.49 14.47
C GLY A 63 -5.89 8.13 15.73
N ASP A 64 -5.61 9.41 16.00
CA ASP A 64 -6.07 10.13 17.18
C ASP A 64 -7.11 11.22 16.83
N LYS A 65 -8.39 10.86 16.99
CA LYS A 65 -9.54 11.76 16.74
C LYS A 65 -9.46 13.09 17.50
N GLY A 66 -8.84 13.10 18.68
CA GLY A 66 -8.72 14.30 19.50
C GLY A 66 -7.83 15.39 18.88
N ARG A 67 -6.89 14.99 18.01
CA ARG A 67 -5.91 15.88 17.41
C ARG A 67 -6.41 16.51 16.12
N HIS A 68 -6.80 15.69 15.14
CA HIS A 68 -7.17 16.21 13.82
C HIS A 68 -8.58 16.83 13.76
N LYS A 69 -9.48 16.50 14.71
CA LYS A 69 -10.82 17.11 14.89
C LYS A 69 -11.68 17.19 13.61
N LYS A 70 -11.50 16.23 12.71
CA LYS A 70 -12.22 16.12 11.43
C LYS A 70 -12.88 14.74 11.33
N LYS A 71 -13.99 14.64 10.60
CA LYS A 71 -14.57 13.33 10.26
C LYS A 71 -13.63 12.60 9.31
N MET A 72 -13.62 11.27 9.36
CA MET A 72 -12.72 10.49 8.51
C MET A 72 -13.10 10.59 7.04
N ILE A 73 -14.39 10.68 6.72
CA ILE A 73 -14.86 10.89 5.34
C ILE A 73 -14.29 12.18 4.73
N ASP A 74 -14.31 13.29 5.47
CA ASP A 74 -13.80 14.58 4.98
C ASP A 74 -12.29 14.51 4.74
N LEU A 75 -11.55 13.79 5.59
CA LEU A 75 -10.11 13.56 5.41
C LEU A 75 -9.84 12.67 4.20
N TYR A 76 -10.63 11.61 4.03
CA TYR A 76 -10.51 10.66 2.94
C TYR A 76 -10.78 11.32 1.58
N GLU A 77 -11.74 12.24 1.51
CA GLU A 77 -11.98 13.09 0.33
C GLU A 77 -10.87 14.13 0.15
N SER A 78 -10.45 14.80 1.24
CA SER A 78 -9.44 15.86 1.18
C SER A 78 -8.12 15.40 0.55
N VAL A 79 -7.64 14.20 0.88
CA VAL A 79 -6.38 13.68 0.33
C VAL A 79 -6.48 13.33 -1.15
N GLN A 80 -7.68 13.10 -1.68
CA GLN A 80 -7.90 12.83 -3.11
C GLN A 80 -7.68 14.07 -3.98
N HIS A 81 -7.69 15.28 -3.40
CA HIS A 81 -7.36 16.50 -4.12
C HIS A 81 -5.87 16.66 -4.45
N ALA A 82 -4.99 15.79 -3.92
CA ALA A 82 -3.58 15.81 -4.29
C ALA A 82 -3.43 15.60 -5.81
N GLY A 83 -2.82 16.56 -6.50
CA GLY A 83 -2.76 16.56 -7.98
C GLY A 83 -1.98 15.39 -8.56
N ASN A 84 -0.94 14.93 -7.89
CA ASN A 84 -0.13 13.79 -8.32
C ASN A 84 -0.69 12.47 -7.76
N ILE A 85 -0.88 11.47 -8.63
CA ILE A 85 -1.46 10.17 -8.26
C ILE A 85 -0.66 9.43 -7.18
N LEU A 86 0.67 9.50 -7.21
CA LEU A 86 1.49 8.75 -6.25
C LEU A 86 1.34 9.30 -4.81
N PRO A 87 1.58 10.60 -4.52
CA PRO A 87 1.22 11.20 -3.24
C PRO A 87 -0.21 10.95 -2.81
N ARG A 88 -1.17 11.08 -3.75
CA ARG A 88 -2.59 10.84 -3.49
C ARG A 88 -2.82 9.46 -2.89
N LEU A 89 -2.29 8.40 -3.51
CA LEU A 89 -2.56 7.03 -3.09
C LEU A 89 -1.84 6.63 -1.79
N TYR A 90 -0.64 7.16 -1.53
CA TYR A 90 0.02 6.96 -0.23
C TYR A 90 -0.76 7.63 0.90
N LEU A 91 -1.21 8.88 0.69
CA LEU A 91 -2.06 9.58 1.66
C LEU A 91 -3.40 8.88 1.85
N LEU A 92 -4.02 8.42 0.75
CA LEU A 92 -5.28 7.69 0.77
C LEU A 92 -5.17 6.38 1.56
N ALA A 93 -4.10 5.61 1.35
CA ALA A 93 -3.85 4.40 2.14
C ALA A 93 -3.62 4.70 3.63
N THR A 94 -2.96 5.83 3.95
CA THR A 94 -2.74 6.28 5.33
C THR A 94 -4.05 6.64 6.03
N VAL A 95 -4.86 7.49 5.39
CA VAL A 95 -6.16 7.92 5.92
C VAL A 95 -7.15 6.76 5.93
N GLY A 96 -7.15 5.92 4.90
CA GLY A 96 -7.97 4.71 4.83
C GLY A 96 -7.71 3.77 6.01
N ALA A 97 -6.44 3.58 6.39
CA ALA A 97 -6.11 2.78 7.58
C ALA A 97 -6.68 3.38 8.88
N ALA A 98 -6.66 4.71 9.02
CA ALA A 98 -7.28 5.40 10.14
C ALA A 98 -8.81 5.35 10.09
N TYR A 99 -9.40 5.40 8.89
CA TYR A 99 -10.84 5.34 8.67
C TYR A 99 -11.43 3.97 9.03
N ILE A 100 -10.76 2.87 8.65
CA ILE A 100 -11.18 1.54 9.08
C ILE A 100 -11.04 1.41 10.60
N LYS A 101 -9.92 1.85 11.17
CA LYS A 101 -9.68 1.79 12.61
C LYS A 101 -10.69 2.62 13.42
N SER A 102 -11.22 3.70 12.84
CA SER A 102 -12.19 4.56 13.50
C SER A 102 -13.60 3.97 13.56
N LEU A 103 -13.83 2.86 12.84
CA LEU A 103 -15.12 2.19 12.65
C LEU A 103 -16.20 3.11 12.07
N GLU A 104 -15.80 4.19 11.39
CA GLU A 104 -16.75 5.11 10.72
C GLU A 104 -17.17 4.60 9.33
N ALA A 105 -16.48 3.60 8.78
CA ALA A 105 -16.83 2.93 7.52
C ALA A 105 -16.47 1.43 7.56
N PRO A 106 -17.22 0.57 6.84
CA PRO A 106 -16.89 -0.85 6.73
C PRO A 106 -15.50 -1.08 6.13
N ALA A 107 -14.72 -1.99 6.73
CA ALA A 107 -13.37 -2.29 6.26
C ALA A 107 -13.34 -2.71 4.79
N LYS A 108 -14.24 -3.60 4.36
CA LYS A 108 -14.37 -4.12 3.00
C LYS A 108 -14.53 -3.02 1.94
N GLU A 109 -15.25 -1.94 2.25
CA GLU A 109 -15.49 -0.85 1.30
C GLU A 109 -14.20 -0.06 1.06
N ILE A 110 -13.51 0.31 2.14
CA ILE A 110 -12.24 1.04 2.07
C ILE A 110 -11.14 0.16 1.45
N LEU A 111 -11.06 -1.11 1.83
CA LEU A 111 -10.10 -2.08 1.27
C LEU A 111 -10.29 -2.22 -0.24
N LYS A 112 -11.54 -2.38 -0.69
CA LYS A 112 -11.87 -2.48 -2.12
C LYS A 112 -11.53 -1.20 -2.86
N ASP A 113 -11.97 -0.05 -2.36
CA ASP A 113 -11.75 1.25 -3.02
C ASP A 113 -10.26 1.57 -3.19
N VAL A 114 -9.48 1.51 -2.11
CA VAL A 114 -8.04 1.84 -2.18
C VAL A 114 -7.29 0.87 -3.09
N ASN A 115 -7.64 -0.42 -3.08
CA ASN A 115 -6.97 -1.41 -3.93
C ASN A 115 -7.29 -1.22 -5.42
N GLU A 116 -8.53 -0.87 -5.75
CA GLU A 116 -8.94 -0.50 -7.11
C GLU A 116 -8.23 0.77 -7.58
N LEU A 117 -8.17 1.82 -6.76
CA LEU A 117 -7.48 3.06 -7.09
C LEU A 117 -5.96 2.85 -7.25
N CYS A 118 -5.35 1.91 -6.51
CA CYS A 118 -3.95 1.53 -6.67
C CYS A 118 -3.63 0.91 -8.05
N LYS A 119 -4.63 0.41 -8.79
CA LYS A 119 -4.44 -0.01 -10.19
C LYS A 119 -4.08 1.18 -11.11
N GLY A 120 -4.26 2.43 -10.69
CA GLY A 120 -3.83 3.60 -11.44
C GLY A 120 -2.31 3.73 -11.60
N VAL A 121 -1.49 3.05 -10.77
CA VAL A 121 -0.02 3.13 -10.83
C VAL A 121 0.56 1.91 -11.55
N GLN A 122 0.76 2.06 -12.85
CA GLN A 122 1.26 0.98 -13.73
C GLN A 122 2.79 0.96 -13.88
N HIS A 123 3.52 1.91 -13.28
CA HIS A 123 4.99 1.88 -13.28
C HIS A 123 5.49 0.77 -12.32
N PRO A 124 6.26 -0.24 -12.77
CA PRO A 124 6.60 -1.42 -11.96
C PRO A 124 7.19 -1.11 -10.58
N LEU A 125 8.30 -0.36 -10.54
CA LEU A 125 8.97 -0.06 -9.27
C LEU A 125 8.06 0.69 -8.29
N ARG A 126 7.53 1.85 -8.71
CA ARG A 126 6.65 2.70 -7.90
C ARG A 126 5.37 1.98 -7.46
N GLY A 127 4.78 1.18 -8.34
CA GLY A 127 3.58 0.41 -8.08
C GLY A 127 3.82 -0.72 -7.08
N LEU A 128 4.93 -1.46 -7.20
CA LEU A 128 5.32 -2.50 -6.23
C LEU A 128 5.50 -1.92 -4.82
N PHE A 129 6.19 -0.79 -4.72
CA PHE A 129 6.38 -0.12 -3.43
C PHE A 129 5.10 0.48 -2.86
N LEU A 130 4.22 1.06 -3.68
CA LEU A 130 2.90 1.52 -3.25
C LEU A 130 2.03 0.36 -2.74
N ARG A 131 2.05 -0.78 -3.45
CA ARG A 131 1.28 -1.96 -3.05
C ARG A 131 1.82 -2.60 -1.78
N TYR A 132 3.14 -2.62 -1.62
CA TYR A 132 3.77 -3.02 -0.37
C TYR A 132 3.40 -2.07 0.78
N TYR A 133 3.43 -0.76 0.54
CA TYR A 133 2.97 0.25 1.50
C TYR A 133 1.53 0.01 1.94
N LEU A 134 0.62 -0.19 0.98
CA LEU A 134 -0.78 -0.48 1.22
C LEU A 134 -0.97 -1.69 2.14
N SER A 135 -0.29 -2.81 1.83
CA SER A 135 -0.33 -4.01 2.67
C SER A 135 0.20 -3.75 4.08
N GLN A 136 1.25 -2.94 4.25
CA GLN A 136 1.78 -2.64 5.58
C GLN A 136 0.85 -1.75 6.39
N MET A 137 0.15 -0.80 5.76
CA MET A 137 -0.77 0.09 6.46
C MET A 137 -2.05 -0.61 6.93
N LEU A 138 -2.51 -1.60 6.17
CA LEU A 138 -3.81 -2.24 6.34
C LEU A 138 -3.76 -3.65 6.95
N LYS A 139 -2.56 -4.21 7.19
CA LYS A 139 -2.38 -5.60 7.67
C LYS A 139 -3.14 -5.97 8.94
N ASP A 140 -3.32 -5.02 9.85
CA ASP A 140 -3.99 -5.14 11.14
C ASP A 140 -5.40 -4.52 11.12
N LYS A 141 -5.95 -4.27 9.92
CA LYS A 141 -7.29 -3.71 9.69
C LYS A 141 -8.13 -4.58 8.75
N LEU A 142 -7.74 -5.84 8.58
CA LEU A 142 -8.44 -6.78 7.73
C LEU A 142 -9.65 -7.35 8.49
N PRO A 143 -10.79 -7.57 7.81
CA PRO A 143 -11.96 -8.22 8.40
C PRO A 143 -11.77 -9.74 8.50
N ASP A 144 -10.66 -10.16 9.10
CA ASP A 144 -10.32 -11.57 9.33
C ASP A 144 -11.17 -12.17 10.46
N THR A 145 -11.23 -13.50 10.52
CA THR A 145 -11.98 -14.24 11.54
C THR A 145 -11.48 -13.88 12.95
N GLY A 146 -12.40 -13.45 13.82
CA GLY A 146 -12.10 -13.02 15.18
C GLY A 146 -11.50 -11.61 15.29
N SER A 147 -11.36 -10.89 14.18
CA SER A 147 -10.88 -9.51 14.18
C SER A 147 -11.99 -8.53 14.59
N GLY A 148 -11.61 -7.35 15.08
CA GLY A 148 -12.57 -6.28 15.41
C GLY A 148 -13.24 -5.64 14.17
N PHE A 149 -12.92 -6.10 12.97
CA PHE A 149 -13.46 -5.60 11.70
C PHE A 149 -14.36 -6.63 11.00
N GLU A 150 -14.49 -7.83 11.57
CA GLU A 150 -15.42 -8.86 11.09
C GLU A 150 -16.89 -8.44 11.31
N GLY A 151 -17.79 -8.93 10.46
CA GLY A 151 -19.23 -8.66 10.53
C GLY A 151 -19.64 -7.57 9.55
N GLU A 152 -20.07 -6.40 10.04
CA GLU A 152 -20.46 -5.29 9.15
C GLU A 152 -19.28 -4.83 8.27
N GLY A 153 -18.06 -4.88 8.82
CA GLY A 153 -16.83 -4.52 8.13
C GLY A 153 -16.39 -5.52 7.05
N GLY A 154 -16.94 -6.73 7.01
CA GLY A 154 -16.60 -7.77 6.04
C GLY A 154 -16.29 -9.11 6.69
N ASP A 155 -15.73 -10.01 5.89
CA ASP A 155 -15.34 -11.35 6.32
C ASP A 155 -13.97 -11.80 5.75
N ILE A 156 -13.62 -13.06 6.02
CA ILE A 156 -12.40 -13.68 5.49
C ILE A 156 -12.30 -13.63 3.96
N ASN A 157 -13.42 -13.67 3.23
CA ASN A 157 -13.40 -13.55 1.77
C ASN A 157 -12.97 -12.15 1.35
N ASP A 158 -13.48 -11.11 2.00
CA ASP A 158 -13.07 -9.73 1.75
C ASP A 158 -11.57 -9.52 2.07
N ALA A 159 -11.09 -10.07 3.18
CA ALA A 159 -9.67 -10.02 3.55
C ALA A 159 -8.78 -10.76 2.53
N PHE A 160 -9.19 -11.97 2.14
CA PHE A 160 -8.50 -12.77 1.13
C PHE A 160 -8.46 -12.06 -0.22
N ASP A 161 -9.60 -11.58 -0.73
CA ASP A 161 -9.69 -10.95 -2.04
C ASP A 161 -8.90 -9.63 -2.10
N PHE A 162 -8.84 -8.87 -1.00
CA PHE A 162 -7.97 -7.70 -0.89
C PHE A 162 -6.49 -8.07 -1.06
N ILE A 163 -5.98 -9.03 -0.29
CA ILE A 163 -4.58 -9.45 -0.34
C ILE A 163 -4.28 -10.11 -1.68
N PHE A 164 -5.18 -10.96 -2.17
CA PHE A 164 -5.01 -11.70 -3.42
C PHE A 164 -5.01 -10.77 -4.63
N THR A 165 -5.91 -9.78 -4.69
CA THR A 165 -5.87 -8.74 -5.73
C THR A 165 -4.55 -7.97 -5.67
N ASN A 166 -4.07 -7.64 -4.47
CA ASN A 166 -2.79 -6.96 -4.32
C ASN A 166 -1.60 -7.83 -4.79
N PHE A 167 -1.64 -9.14 -4.52
CA PHE A 167 -0.69 -10.11 -5.04
C PHE A 167 -0.72 -10.16 -6.58
N GLN A 168 -1.89 -10.33 -7.18
CA GLN A 168 -2.04 -10.42 -8.63
C GLN A 168 -1.48 -9.18 -9.34
N GLU A 169 -1.83 -7.99 -8.86
CA GLU A 169 -1.36 -6.74 -9.46
C GLU A 169 0.13 -6.51 -9.20
N SER A 170 0.64 -6.86 -8.02
CA SER A 170 2.08 -6.82 -7.74
C SER A 170 2.85 -7.78 -8.65
N ASN A 171 2.35 -9.00 -8.85
CA ASN A 171 2.97 -9.97 -9.72
C ASN A 171 2.97 -9.50 -11.19
N ARG A 172 1.86 -8.92 -11.68
CA ARG A 172 1.81 -8.30 -13.01
C ARG A 172 2.84 -7.19 -13.19
N LEU A 173 3.00 -6.32 -12.19
CA LEU A 173 4.03 -5.27 -12.21
C LEU A 173 5.43 -5.87 -12.22
N TRP A 174 5.67 -6.91 -11.41
CA TRP A 174 6.96 -7.58 -11.33
C TRP A 174 7.34 -8.28 -12.64
N VAL A 175 6.42 -9.02 -13.27
CA VAL A 175 6.60 -9.63 -14.60
C VAL A 175 6.83 -8.57 -15.68
N ARG A 176 6.16 -7.42 -15.57
CA ARG A 176 6.36 -6.30 -16.51
C ARG A 176 7.81 -5.79 -16.51
N ILE A 177 8.54 -5.87 -15.40
CA ILE A 177 9.95 -5.48 -15.33
C ILE A 177 10.77 -6.24 -16.39
N GLN A 178 10.49 -7.53 -16.62
CA GLN A 178 11.22 -8.34 -17.60
C GLN A 178 11.26 -7.70 -19.00
N HIS A 179 10.15 -7.05 -19.37
CA HIS A 179 9.89 -6.52 -20.70
C HIS A 179 10.20 -5.02 -20.82
N GLN A 180 10.67 -4.36 -19.76
CA GLN A 180 10.99 -2.93 -19.80
C GLN A 180 12.39 -2.64 -20.36
N GLY A 181 12.48 -1.76 -21.35
CA GLY A 181 13.76 -1.27 -21.85
C GLY A 181 14.52 -2.23 -22.77
N PRO A 182 15.75 -1.86 -23.18
CA PRO A 182 16.48 -2.57 -24.25
C PRO A 182 16.89 -4.00 -23.89
N THR A 183 16.92 -4.91 -24.86
CA THR A 183 17.30 -6.33 -24.66
C THR A 183 18.67 -6.51 -23.99
N ARG A 184 19.65 -5.64 -24.28
CA ARG A 184 20.99 -5.68 -23.68
C ARG A 184 21.01 -5.53 -22.16
N GLU A 185 19.94 -5.00 -21.57
CA GLU A 185 19.83 -4.79 -20.12
C GLU A 185 19.10 -5.95 -19.42
N LYS A 186 18.80 -7.04 -20.12
CA LYS A 186 18.07 -8.20 -19.60
C LYS A 186 18.66 -8.71 -18.28
N ASP A 187 19.97 -8.97 -18.24
CA ASP A 187 20.63 -9.49 -17.03
C ASP A 187 20.54 -8.52 -15.85
N ARG A 188 20.56 -7.20 -16.12
CA ARG A 188 20.36 -6.18 -15.08
C ARG A 188 18.94 -6.27 -14.52
N ARG A 189 17.94 -6.40 -15.39
CA ARG A 189 16.53 -6.50 -14.99
C ARG A 189 16.21 -7.78 -14.24
N GLU A 190 16.85 -8.90 -14.58
CA GLU A 190 16.70 -10.15 -13.86
C GLU A 190 17.23 -10.04 -12.42
N ARG A 191 18.38 -9.37 -12.22
CA ARG A 191 18.87 -9.05 -10.88
C ARG A 191 17.92 -8.13 -10.11
N GLU A 192 17.45 -7.06 -10.76
CA GLU A 192 16.49 -6.13 -10.16
C GLU A 192 15.15 -6.82 -9.80
N ARG A 193 14.64 -7.72 -10.65
CA ARG A 193 13.48 -8.57 -10.37
C ARG A 193 13.73 -9.45 -9.15
N HIS A 194 14.88 -10.11 -9.12
CA HIS A 194 15.25 -11.01 -8.04
C HIS A 194 15.23 -10.28 -6.68
N ASP A 195 15.75 -9.05 -6.62
CA ASP A 195 15.72 -8.23 -5.40
C ASP A 195 14.29 -7.82 -5.00
N LEU A 196 13.44 -7.49 -5.98
CA LEU A 196 12.07 -7.01 -5.74
C LEU A 196 11.04 -8.12 -5.46
N ARG A 197 11.37 -9.40 -5.70
CA ARG A 197 10.43 -10.52 -5.52
C ARG A 197 9.85 -10.61 -4.10
N VAL A 198 10.61 -10.14 -3.10
CA VAL A 198 10.19 -10.15 -1.70
C VAL A 198 8.95 -9.27 -1.48
N LEU A 199 8.80 -8.19 -2.25
CA LEU A 199 7.62 -7.30 -2.18
C LEU A 199 6.35 -8.02 -2.66
N VAL A 200 6.49 -8.88 -3.68
CA VAL A 200 5.38 -9.71 -4.19
C VAL A 200 5.06 -10.82 -3.20
N GLY A 201 6.09 -11.56 -2.77
CA GLY A 201 5.97 -12.70 -1.86
C GLY A 201 5.41 -12.34 -0.48
N ALA A 202 5.58 -11.10 -0.03
CA ALA A 202 4.99 -10.61 1.21
C ALA A 202 3.46 -10.74 1.25
N ASN A 203 2.78 -10.73 0.10
CA ASN A 203 1.33 -10.96 0.05
C ASN A 203 0.98 -12.41 0.38
N LEU A 204 1.75 -13.39 -0.08
CA LEU A 204 1.50 -14.80 0.22
C LEU A 204 1.76 -15.09 1.71
N VAL A 205 2.79 -14.48 2.29
CA VAL A 205 3.03 -14.53 3.73
C VAL A 205 1.87 -13.90 4.50
N ARG A 206 1.26 -12.83 3.98
CA ARG A 206 0.08 -12.22 4.60
C ARG A 206 -1.14 -13.13 4.53
N LEU A 207 -1.38 -13.80 3.40
CA LEU A 207 -2.46 -14.78 3.26
C LEU A 207 -2.32 -15.91 4.30
N SER A 208 -1.10 -16.43 4.51
CA SER A 208 -0.88 -17.49 5.50
C SER A 208 -0.99 -17.03 6.96
N GLN A 209 -1.08 -15.73 7.20
CA GLN A 209 -1.24 -15.14 8.54
C GLN A 209 -2.70 -14.83 8.87
N LEU A 210 -3.64 -15.11 7.96
CA LEU A 210 -5.07 -14.95 8.24
C LEU A 210 -5.52 -16.10 9.15
N ASP A 211 -6.16 -15.77 10.27
CA ASP A 211 -6.71 -16.76 11.19
C ASP A 211 -7.86 -17.53 10.53
N GLY A 212 -8.61 -16.89 9.62
CA GLY A 212 -9.64 -17.53 8.79
C GLY A 212 -9.09 -18.43 7.67
N MET A 213 -7.77 -18.54 7.48
CA MET A 213 -7.14 -19.45 6.50
C MET A 213 -7.15 -20.90 7.01
N THR A 214 -8.33 -21.49 7.13
CA THR A 214 -8.51 -22.90 7.50
C THR A 214 -8.04 -23.83 6.39
N MET A 215 -7.89 -25.13 6.70
CA MET A 215 -7.55 -26.14 5.71
C MET A 215 -8.57 -26.18 4.56
N ASP A 216 -9.85 -26.10 4.89
CA ASP A 216 -10.94 -26.13 3.92
C ASP A 216 -10.94 -24.86 3.06
N PHE A 217 -10.82 -23.68 3.68
CA PHE A 217 -10.73 -22.42 2.93
C PHE A 217 -9.53 -22.41 2.00
N TYR A 218 -8.38 -22.91 2.46
CA TYR A 218 -7.18 -23.02 1.64
C TYR A 218 -7.39 -23.96 0.45
N ALA A 219 -7.87 -25.18 0.70
CA ALA A 219 -8.01 -26.22 -0.31
C ALA A 219 -9.08 -25.87 -1.36
N GLU A 220 -10.21 -25.32 -0.93
CA GLU A 220 -11.37 -25.09 -1.79
C GLU A 220 -11.36 -23.72 -2.46
N THR A 221 -10.76 -22.70 -1.82
CA THR A 221 -10.83 -21.31 -2.29
C THR A 221 -9.46 -20.72 -2.61
N ALA A 222 -8.53 -20.70 -1.66
CA ALA A 222 -7.28 -19.95 -1.83
C ALA A 222 -6.34 -20.59 -2.85
N LEU A 223 -6.05 -21.89 -2.70
CA LEU A 223 -5.10 -22.61 -3.54
C LEU A 223 -5.54 -22.63 -5.02
N PRO A 224 -6.80 -22.96 -5.38
CA PRO A 224 -7.24 -22.91 -6.76
C PRO A 224 -7.03 -21.53 -7.39
N LYS A 225 -7.44 -20.45 -6.72
CA LYS A 225 -7.24 -19.07 -7.21
C LYS A 225 -5.75 -18.74 -7.40
N ILE A 226 -4.90 -19.11 -6.45
CA ILE A 226 -3.45 -18.87 -6.53
C ILE A 226 -2.82 -19.63 -7.70
N LEU A 227 -3.14 -20.92 -7.87
CA LEU A 227 -2.62 -21.74 -8.96
C LEU A 227 -3.07 -21.23 -10.32
N ASP A 228 -4.36 -20.88 -10.46
CA ASP A 228 -4.89 -20.27 -11.69
C ASP A 228 -4.12 -19.01 -12.06
N HIS A 229 -3.82 -18.16 -11.07
CA HIS A 229 -3.01 -16.97 -11.32
C HIS A 229 -1.59 -17.33 -11.76
N ILE A 230 -0.91 -18.27 -11.10
CA ILE A 230 0.45 -18.69 -11.45
C ILE A 230 0.47 -19.26 -12.88
N VAL A 231 -0.47 -20.12 -13.25
CA VAL A 231 -0.56 -20.71 -14.59
C VAL A 231 -0.87 -19.65 -15.66
N SER A 232 -1.65 -18.62 -15.31
CA SER A 232 -1.92 -17.49 -16.21
C SER A 232 -0.69 -16.64 -16.51
N VAL A 233 0.30 -16.65 -15.61
CA VAL A 233 1.52 -15.86 -15.71
C VAL A 233 2.54 -16.65 -16.52
N LYS A 234 2.65 -16.32 -17.81
CA LYS A 234 3.57 -16.97 -18.77
C LYS A 234 5.00 -16.44 -18.64
N ASP A 235 5.54 -16.38 -17.42
CA ASP A 235 6.90 -15.94 -17.12
C ASP A 235 7.65 -17.09 -16.43
N VAL A 236 8.84 -17.41 -16.93
CA VAL A 236 9.69 -18.53 -16.47
C VAL A 236 10.73 -18.04 -15.48
#